data_AF-A0A7Y5VQI2-F1
#
_entry.id   AF-A0A7Y5VQI2-F1
#
_cell.length_a   1.000
_cell.length_b   1.000
_cell.length_c   1.000
_cell.angle_alpha   90.00
_cell.angle_beta   90.00
_cell.angle_gamma   90.00
#
_symmetry.space_group_name_H-M   'P 1'
#
loop_
_entity.id
_entity.type
_entity.pdbx_description
1 polymer ?
#
loop_
_entity_poly.entity_id
_entity_poly.type
_entity_poly.pdbx_seq_one_letter_code
_entity_poly.pdbx_strand_id
1 'polypeptide(L)'
;MKATETKLQRLIEGTNQYLVPLFQRPYTWTSKEWDQLWTDIAELMEGPVVEHFIGPIVTAPARSVPEGVAKYLLIDGQQRITTLFVLLAAMRDH
;
A
#
# COMPACT_ATOMS: atom_id res chain seq x y z
N MET A 1 -3.29 -19.78 5.17
CA MET A 1 -2.82 -18.40 4.96
C MET A 1 -1.62 -18.47 4.03
N LYS A 2 -1.59 -17.73 2.92
CA LYS A 2 -0.45 -17.72 1.97
C LYS A 2 0.22 -16.36 2.06
N ALA A 3 1.53 -16.35 2.30
CA ALA A 3 2.35 -15.14 2.30
C ALA A 3 3.33 -15.22 1.12
N THR A 4 3.45 -14.13 0.38
CA THR A 4 4.37 -14.00 -0.75
C THR A 4 4.97 -12.61 -0.74
N GLU A 5 6.25 -12.52 -1.00
CA GLU A 5 6.90 -11.24 -1.27
C GLU A 5 6.42 -10.67 -2.61
N THR A 6 6.23 -9.35 -2.67
CA THR A 6 5.85 -8.66 -3.90
C THR A 6 6.38 -7.22 -3.87
N LYS A 7 6.61 -6.65 -5.05
CA LYS A 7 6.99 -5.24 -5.20
C LYS A 7 5.75 -4.35 -5.11
N LEU A 8 5.95 -3.11 -4.61
CA LEU A 8 4.89 -2.10 -4.55
C LEU A 8 4.21 -1.89 -5.91
N GLN A 9 4.99 -1.88 -7.01
CA GLN A 9 4.48 -1.75 -8.37
C GLN A 9 3.31 -2.71 -8.67
N ARG A 10 3.44 -3.99 -8.31
CA ARG A 10 2.38 -5.00 -8.55
C ARG A 10 1.09 -4.73 -7.78
N LEU A 11 1.18 -3.97 -6.68
CA LEU A 11 0.02 -3.57 -5.90
C LEU A 11 -0.68 -2.33 -6.49
N ILE A 12 0.01 -1.51 -7.28
CA ILE A 12 -0.50 -0.21 -7.75
C ILE A 12 -0.66 -0.12 -9.28
N GLU A 13 -0.26 -1.13 -10.03
CA GLU A 13 -0.29 -1.18 -11.50
C GLU A 13 -1.69 -1.31 -12.14
N GLY A 14 -2.76 -1.24 -11.33
CA GLY A 14 -4.16 -1.24 -11.82
C GLY A 14 -4.74 -2.62 -12.17
N THR A 15 -3.98 -3.69 -11.99
CA THR A 15 -4.43 -5.09 -12.19
C THR A 15 -5.22 -5.66 -11.02
N ASN A 16 -5.21 -4.96 -9.87
CA ASN A 16 -5.92 -5.33 -8.65
C ASN A 16 -6.64 -4.11 -8.05
N GLN A 17 -7.79 -4.36 -7.42
CA GLN A 17 -8.52 -3.37 -6.62
C GLN A 17 -8.54 -3.80 -5.15
N TYR A 18 -8.07 -2.93 -4.26
CA TYR A 18 -8.07 -3.16 -2.81
C TYR A 18 -9.24 -2.41 -2.16
N LEU A 19 -10.12 -3.15 -1.50
CA LEU A 19 -11.32 -2.65 -0.85
C LEU A 19 -11.07 -2.56 0.65
N VAL A 20 -11.16 -1.37 1.23
CA VAL A 20 -11.09 -1.19 2.69
C VAL A 20 -12.45 -1.54 3.30
N PRO A 21 -12.56 -2.57 4.16
CA PRO A 21 -13.84 -2.93 4.78
C PRO A 21 -14.35 -1.84 5.74
N LEU A 22 -15.68 -1.72 5.86
CA LEU A 22 -16.33 -0.71 6.71
C LEU A 22 -15.98 -0.80 8.20
N PHE A 23 -15.57 -1.99 8.68
CA PHE A 23 -15.19 -2.19 10.08
C PHE A 23 -13.73 -1.81 10.38
N GLN A 24 -12.98 -1.37 9.37
CA GLN A 24 -11.62 -0.86 9.60
C GLN A 24 -11.65 0.50 10.30
N ARG A 25 -10.59 0.79 11.05
CA ARG A 25 -10.42 2.12 11.65
C ARG A 25 -10.21 3.19 10.57
N PRO A 26 -10.59 4.46 10.81
CA PRO A 26 -10.23 5.58 9.94
C PRO A 26 -8.71 5.73 9.78
N TYR A 27 -8.30 6.62 8.88
CA TYR A 27 -6.90 7.01 8.77
C TYR A 27 -6.45 7.75 10.05
N THR A 28 -5.36 7.28 10.68
CA THR A 28 -4.88 7.80 11.97
C THR A 28 -3.37 8.00 12.02
N TRP A 29 -2.65 7.79 10.92
CA TRP A 29 -1.23 8.15 10.87
C TRP A 29 -1.07 9.65 10.99
N THR A 30 -0.05 10.06 11.72
CA THR A 30 0.29 11.43 12.04
C THR A 30 1.66 11.77 11.44
N SER A 31 2.14 12.99 11.69
CA SER A 31 3.47 13.42 11.24
C SER A 31 4.57 12.43 11.61
N LYS A 32 4.50 11.82 12.80
CA LYS A 32 5.48 10.82 13.23
C LYS A 32 5.63 9.66 12.24
N GLU A 33 4.53 9.09 11.77
CA GLU A 33 4.57 7.98 10.83
C GLU A 33 4.94 8.44 9.41
N TRP A 34 4.55 9.67 9.04
CA TRP A 34 4.92 10.26 7.76
C TRP A 34 6.41 10.56 7.67
N ASP A 35 6.99 11.12 8.72
CA ASP A 35 8.40 11.45 8.82
C ASP A 35 9.26 10.17 8.74
N GLN A 36 8.82 9.09 9.39
CA GLN A 36 9.47 7.78 9.25
C GLN A 36 9.41 7.28 7.80
N LEU A 37 8.23 7.26 7.18
CA LEU A 37 8.09 6.84 5.78
C LEU A 37 8.95 7.68 4.84
N TRP A 38 9.00 8.99 5.07
CA TRP A 38 9.80 9.92 4.26
C TRP A 38 11.30 9.65 4.43
N THR A 39 11.75 9.43 5.66
CA THR A 39 13.14 9.08 5.96
C THR A 39 13.53 7.78 5.25
N ASP A 40 12.70 6.74 5.35
CA ASP A 40 12.93 5.45 4.69
C ASP A 40 13.04 5.61 3.16
N ILE A 41 12.21 6.47 2.55
CA ILE A 41 12.26 6.76 1.11
C ILE A 41 13.53 7.54 0.75
N ALA A 42 13.89 8.56 1.53
CA ALA A 42 15.07 9.39 1.29
C ALA A 42 16.37 8.57 1.36
N GLU A 43 16.48 7.68 2.36
CA GLU A 43 17.63 6.78 2.50
C GLU A 43 17.80 5.87 1.28
N LEU A 44 16.70 5.40 0.69
CA LEU A 44 16.73 4.59 -0.54
C LEU A 44 17.23 5.35 -1.77
N MET A 45 17.15 6.68 -1.76
CA MET A 45 17.63 7.53 -2.84
C MET A 45 19.13 7.85 -2.73
N GLU A 46 19.67 7.86 -1.51
CA GLU A 46 21.06 8.25 -1.23
C GLU A 46 22.05 7.07 -1.23
N GLY A 47 21.57 5.84 -1.04
CA GLY A 47 22.39 4.63 -0.95
C GLY A 47 22.49 3.78 -2.23
N PRO A 48 23.32 2.72 -2.23
CA PRO A 48 23.20 1.65 -3.22
C PRO A 48 21.78 1.09 -3.18
N VAL A 49 21.20 0.72 -4.32
CA VAL A 49 19.81 0.22 -4.39
C VAL A 49 19.67 -1.07 -3.57
N VAL A 50 19.17 -0.94 -2.35
CA VAL A 50 18.81 -2.07 -1.47
C VAL A 50 17.28 -2.18 -1.45
N GLU A 51 16.76 -3.40 -1.45
CA GLU A 51 15.33 -3.62 -1.27
C GLU A 51 14.91 -3.21 0.15
N HIS A 52 13.89 -2.36 0.26
CA HIS A 52 13.35 -1.93 1.55
C HIS A 52 12.01 -2.61 1.83
N PHE A 53 11.89 -3.18 3.02
CA PHE A 53 10.67 -3.84 3.47
C PHE A 53 9.74 -2.86 4.19
N ILE A 54 8.72 -2.36 3.48
CA ILE A 54 7.67 -1.47 4.02
C ILE A 54 6.66 -2.18 4.95
N GLY A 55 6.88 -3.46 5.26
CA GLY A 55 6.02 -4.28 6.09
C GLY A 55 4.96 -5.11 5.33
N PRO A 56 4.27 -6.03 6.03
CA PRO A 56 3.31 -6.95 5.41
C PRO A 56 1.99 -6.25 5.02
N ILE A 57 1.30 -6.75 4.01
CA ILE A 57 -0.07 -6.36 3.67
C ILE A 57 -0.93 -7.62 3.72
N VAL A 58 -2.06 -7.57 4.42
CA VAL A 58 -2.96 -8.73 4.55
C VAL A 58 -4.20 -8.49 3.74
N THR A 59 -4.49 -9.40 2.82
CA THR A 59 -5.67 -9.33 1.95
C THR A 59 -6.45 -10.63 1.91
N ALA A 60 -7.72 -10.53 1.54
CA ALA A 60 -8.59 -11.67 1.29
C ALA A 60 -9.35 -11.46 -0.04
N PRO A 61 -9.57 -12.51 -0.86
CA PRO A 61 -10.39 -12.38 -2.07
C PRO A 61 -11.79 -11.85 -1.75
N ALA A 62 -12.27 -10.86 -2.50
CA ALA A 62 -13.65 -10.39 -2.39
C ALA A 62 -14.59 -11.36 -3.15
N ARG A 63 -15.77 -11.67 -2.58
CA ARG A 63 -16.72 -12.66 -3.11
C ARG A 63 -17.48 -12.21 -4.37
N SER A 64 -17.06 -11.14 -5.02
CA SER A 64 -17.70 -10.51 -6.19
C SER A 64 -16.57 -9.99 -7.08
N VAL A 65 -16.33 -10.42 -8.32
CA VAL A 65 -17.19 -10.25 -9.50
C VAL A 65 -16.71 -11.22 -10.62
N PRO A 66 -17.58 -11.73 -11.50
CA PRO A 66 -17.19 -12.52 -12.69
C PRO A 66 -16.49 -11.73 -13.81
N GLU A 67 -16.55 -10.40 -13.80
CA GLU A 67 -16.01 -9.50 -14.83
C GLU A 67 -15.31 -8.28 -14.21
N GLY A 68 -14.14 -7.91 -14.75
CA GLY A 68 -13.35 -6.74 -14.31
C GLY A 68 -12.03 -7.09 -13.62
N VAL A 69 -11.46 -6.09 -12.92
CA VAL A 69 -10.20 -6.19 -12.17
C VAL A 69 -10.38 -7.04 -10.90
N ALA A 70 -9.39 -7.87 -10.56
CA ALA A 70 -9.45 -8.72 -9.37
C ALA A 70 -9.58 -7.89 -8.09
N LYS A 71 -10.52 -8.24 -7.20
CA LYS A 71 -10.84 -7.48 -6.00
C LYS A 71 -10.39 -8.21 -4.72
N TYR A 72 -9.76 -7.45 -3.83
CA TYR A 72 -9.24 -7.94 -2.56
C TYR A 72 -9.69 -7.05 -1.41
N LEU A 73 -10.23 -7.64 -0.35
CA LEU A 73 -10.44 -6.95 0.92
C LEU A 73 -9.07 -6.68 1.57
N LEU A 74 -8.82 -5.44 1.98
CA LEU A 74 -7.63 -5.03 2.71
C LEU A 74 -7.87 -5.20 4.22
N ILE A 75 -7.28 -6.24 4.79
CA ILE A 75 -7.46 -6.63 6.19
C ILE A 75 -6.42 -5.95 7.08
N ASP A 76 -5.20 -5.75 6.58
CA ASP A 76 -4.14 -5.00 7.27
C ASP A 76 -3.21 -4.33 6.26
N GLY A 77 -2.54 -3.26 6.68
CA GLY A 77 -1.68 -2.42 5.84
C GLY A 77 -2.36 -1.18 5.26
N GLN A 78 -3.60 -0.89 5.67
CA GLN A 78 -4.39 0.22 5.12
C GLN A 78 -3.71 1.58 5.21
N GLN A 79 -3.15 1.97 6.37
CA GLN A 79 -2.58 3.30 6.54
C GLN A 79 -1.35 3.49 5.65
N ARG A 80 -0.52 2.45 5.54
CA ARG A 80 0.67 2.44 4.68
C ARG A 80 0.29 2.62 3.22
N ILE A 81 -0.59 1.76 2.72
CA ILE A 81 -1.04 1.82 1.32
C ILE A 81 -1.70 3.16 1.02
N THR A 82 -2.60 3.63 1.89
CA THR A 82 -3.27 4.93 1.70
C THR A 82 -2.27 6.08 1.64
N THR A 83 -1.27 6.12 2.54
CA THR A 83 -0.24 7.17 2.55
C THR A 83 0.60 7.15 1.27
N LEU A 84 0.99 5.96 0.81
CA LEU A 84 1.72 5.81 -0.45
C LEU A 84 0.90 6.29 -1.66
N PHE A 85 -0.40 5.98 -1.70
CA PHE A 85 -1.28 6.49 -2.77
C PHE A 85 -1.43 8.02 -2.73
N VAL A 86 -1.55 8.62 -1.55
CA VAL A 86 -1.61 10.09 -1.41
C VAL A 86 -0.30 10.72 -1.89
N LEU A 87 0.85 10.17 -1.51
CA LEU A 87 2.15 10.63 -1.97
C LEU A 87 2.28 10.56 -3.50
N LEU A 88 1.93 9.41 -4.09
CA LEU A 88 1.96 9.23 -5.54
C LEU A 88 0.98 10.17 -6.27
N ALA A 89 -0.20 10.42 -5.69
CA ALA A 89 -1.15 11.37 -6.25
C ALA A 89 -0.60 12.81 -6.21
N ALA A 90 0.01 13.21 -5.10
CA ALA A 90 0.66 14.51 -4.98
C ALA A 90 1.80 14.67 -6.00
N MET A 91 2.63 13.63 -6.20
CA MET A 91 3.69 13.63 -7.22
C MET A 91 3.16 13.66 -8.65
N ARG A 92 1.99 13.08 -8.92
CA ARG A 92 1.36 13.09 -10.25
C ARG A 92 0.80 14.47 -10.59
N ASP A 93 0.26 15.16 -9.59
CA ASP A 93 -0.47 16.42 -9.76
C ASP A 93 0.47 17.66 -9.72
N HIS A 94 1.76 17.46 -9.48
CA HIS A 94 2.83 18.47 -9.50
C HIS A 94 3.84 18.21 -10.62
#